data_AF-A0A502DDG7-F1
#
_entry.id   AF-A0A502DDG7-F1
#
_cell.length_a   1.000
_cell.length_b   1.000
_cell.length_c   1.000
_cell.angle_alpha   90.00
_cell.angle_beta   90.00
_cell.angle_gamma   90.00
#
_symmetry.space_group_name_H-M   'P 1'
#
loop_
_entity.id
_entity.type
_entity.pdbx_description
1 polymer ?
#
loop_
_entity_poly.entity_id
_entity_poly.type
_entity_poly.pdbx_seq_one_letter_code
_entity_poly.pdbx_strand_id
1 'polypeptide(L)' 'MTSFNSGAQPQNRAPQSIGFLLLDNFTLISLASAVEPLRMANQLSGRELYRWTTLSV' A
#
# COMPACT_ATOMS: atom_id res chain seq x y z
N MET A 1 -32.03 -24.00 12.52
CA MET A 1 -32.02 -22.54 12.32
C MET A 1 -30.74 -21.97 12.91
N THR A 2 -29.68 -21.81 12.13
CA THR A 2 -28.55 -20.92 12.44
C THR A 2 -27.83 -20.62 11.12
N SER A 3 -28.24 -19.54 10.47
CA SER A 3 -27.57 -19.00 9.30
C SER A 3 -26.31 -18.27 9.76
N PHE A 4 -25.13 -18.85 9.49
CA PHE A 4 -23.86 -18.13 9.63
C PHE A 4 -23.67 -17.23 8.41
N ASN A 5 -24.28 -16.05 8.43
CA ASN A 5 -23.96 -15.00 7.47
C ASN A 5 -23.09 -13.95 8.14
N SER A 6 -21.80 -13.95 7.82
CA SER A 6 -20.91 -12.79 7.93
C SER A 6 -19.73 -13.00 6.99
N GLY A 7 -20.04 -13.09 5.68
CA GLY A 7 -19.04 -12.75 4.68
C GLY A 7 -18.72 -11.28 4.86
N ALA A 8 -17.56 -10.95 5.44
CA ALA A 8 -17.07 -9.59 5.50
C ALA A 8 -16.98 -9.08 4.05
N GLN A 9 -17.95 -8.28 3.62
CA GLN A 9 -17.89 -7.61 2.33
C GLN A 9 -16.57 -6.81 2.32
N PRO A 10 -15.72 -6.94 1.28
CA PRO A 10 -14.52 -6.15 1.20
C PRO A 10 -14.93 -4.69 1.14
N GLN A 11 -14.86 -3.99 2.28
CA GLN A 11 -15.12 -2.57 2.36
C GLN A 11 -14.23 -1.92 1.31
N ASN A 12 -14.84 -1.18 0.38
CA ASN A 12 -14.11 -0.46 -0.67
C ASN A 12 -13.43 0.75 -0.02
N ARG A 13 -12.42 0.47 0.82
CA ARG A 13 -11.65 1.48 1.52
C ARG A 13 -10.82 2.22 0.49
N ALA A 14 -10.86 3.56 0.54
CA ALA A 14 -10.02 4.38 -0.30
C ALA A 14 -8.54 3.96 -0.15
N PRO A 15 -7.74 3.97 -1.24
CA PRO A 15 -6.33 3.59 -1.17
C PRO A 15 -5.57 4.45 -0.16
N GLN A 16 -4.72 3.82 0.65
CA GLN A 16 -3.91 4.53 1.65
C GLN A 16 -2.75 5.27 0.98
N SER A 17 -2.58 6.54 1.32
CA SER A 17 -1.49 7.38 0.79
C SER A 17 -0.27 7.37 1.73
N ILE A 18 0.92 7.14 1.18
CA ILE A 18 2.19 7.06 1.90
C ILE A 18 3.20 8.05 1.30
N GLY A 19 3.84 8.86 2.14
CA GLY A 19 4.93 9.76 1.72
C GLY A 19 6.30 9.20 2.10
N PHE A 20 7.20 9.07 1.13
CA PHE A 20 8.60 8.76 1.37
C PHE A 20 9.42 10.04 1.37
N LEU A 21 9.78 10.53 2.55
CA LEU A 21 10.71 11.67 2.68
C LEU A 21 12.15 11.18 2.49
N LEU A 22 12.76 11.57 1.38
CA LEU A 22 14.15 11.29 1.05
C LEU A 22 15.02 12.40 1.63
N LEU A 23 16.02 12.00 2.41
CA LEU A 23 17.05 12.90 2.93
C LEU A 23 18.28 12.87 2.02
N ASP A 24 19.22 13.79 2.27
CA ASP A 24 20.50 13.79 1.57
C ASP A 24 21.19 12.43 1.68
N ASN A 25 21.68 11.94 0.54
CA ASN A 25 22.34 10.64 0.41
C ASN A 25 21.46 9.44 0.85
N PHE A 26 20.12 9.59 0.79
CA PHE A 26 19.22 8.47 1.06
C PHE A 26 19.46 7.32 0.07
N THR A 27 19.37 6.10 0.59
CA THR A 27 19.70 4.91 -0.20
C THR A 27 18.52 4.52 -1.10
N LEU A 28 18.78 4.39 -2.42
CA LEU A 28 17.75 3.94 -3.36
C LEU A 28 17.32 2.48 -3.11
N ILE A 29 18.21 1.66 -2.53
CA ILE A 29 17.88 0.27 -2.18
C ILE A 29 16.84 0.22 -1.06
N SER A 30 16.94 1.08 -0.04
CA SER A 30 15.93 1.19 1.02
C SER A 30 14.59 1.65 0.48
N LEU A 31 14.58 2.63 -0.44
CA LEU A 31 13.34 3.08 -1.10
C LEU A 31 12.69 1.92 -1.86
N ALA A 32 13.46 1.20 -2.67
CA ALA A 32 12.96 0.07 -3.45
C ALA A 32 12.40 -1.04 -2.53
N SER A 33 13.10 -1.40 -1.46
CA SER A 33 12.62 -2.39 -0.49
C SER A 33 11.30 -2.01 0.18
N ALA A 34 11.02 -0.71 0.34
CA ALA A 34 9.76 -0.25 0.92
C ALA A 34 8.62 -0.16 -0.12
N VAL A 35 8.93 0.21 -1.37
CA VAL A 35 7.93 0.36 -2.45
C VAL A 35 7.49 -0.98 -3.02
N GLU A 36 8.41 -1.94 -3.18
CA GLU A 36 8.11 -3.22 -3.84
C GLU A 36 6.99 -4.03 -3.15
N PRO A 37 6.92 -4.14 -1.81
CA PRO A 37 5.80 -4.77 -1.13
C PRO A 37 4.46 -4.08 -1.39
N LEU A 38 4.43 -2.75 -1.44
CA LEU A 38 3.19 -1.98 -1.72
C LEU A 38 2.70 -2.24 -3.14
N ARG A 39 3.64 -2.26 -4.10
CA ARG A 39 3.36 -2.59 -5.50
C ARG A 39 2.85 -4.02 -5.63
N MET A 40 3.48 -4.99 -4.96
CA MET A 40 3.02 -6.38 -4.95
C MET A 40 1.64 -6.52 -4.30
N ALA A 41 1.35 -5.81 -3.22
CA ALA A 41 0.04 -5.84 -2.58
C ALA A 41 -1.06 -5.30 -3.52
N ASN A 42 -0.80 -4.19 -4.23
CA ASN A 42 -1.71 -3.69 -5.26
C ASN A 42 -1.93 -4.74 -6.36
N GLN A 43 -0.85 -5.34 -6.87
CA GLN A 43 -0.90 -6.36 -7.92
C GLN A 43 -1.71 -7.60 -7.49
N LEU A 44 -1.40 -8.17 -6.33
CA LEU A 44 -2.04 -9.40 -5.83
C LEU A 44 -3.50 -9.17 -5.44
N SER A 45 -3.86 -7.96 -5.03
CA SER A 45 -5.23 -7.63 -4.67
C SER A 45 -6.12 -7.28 -5.87
N GLY A 46 -5.53 -7.05 -7.06
CA GLY A 46 -6.25 -6.61 -8.25
C GLY A 46 -6.90 -5.23 -8.12
N ARG A 47 -6.55 -4.46 -7.08
CA ARG A 47 -7.05 -3.10 -6.84
C ARG A 47 -5.97 -2.22 -6.21
N GLU A 48 -6.18 -0.92 -6.26
CA GLU A 48 -5.28 0.03 -5.61
C GLU A 48 -5.52 0.00 -4.08
N LEU A 49 -4.60 -0.58 -3.33
CA LEU A 49 -4.61 -0.56 -1.85
C LEU A 49 -3.77 0.60 -1.31
N TYR A 50 -2.67 0.90 -2.01
CA TYR A 50 -1.69 1.90 -1.62
C TYR A 50 -1.35 2.82 -2.77
N ARG A 51 -1.16 4.10 -2.44
CA ARG A 51 -0.54 5.13 -3.29
C ARG A 51 0.66 5.70 -2.56
N TRP A 52 1.70 6.05 -3.30
CA TRP A 52 2.88 6.66 -2.71
C TRP A 52 3.41 7.84 -3.49
N THR A 53 4.08 8.74 -2.78
CA THR A 53 4.80 9.88 -3.35
C THR A 53 6.15 10.03 -2.67
N THR A 54 7.15 10.51 -3.42
CA THR A 54 8.47 10.86 -2.90
C THR A 54 8.51 12.35 -2.59
N LEU A 55 8.93 12.69 -1.38
CA LEU A 55 9.19 14.05 -0.94
C LEU A 55 10.69 14.20 -0.76
N SER A 56 11.25 15.36 -1.04
CA SER A 56 12.67 15.67 -0.80
C SER A 56 12.79 17.07 -0.22
N VAL A 57 13.81 17.26 0.61
CA VAL A 57 14.23 18.56 1.17
C VAL A 57 15.51 19.04 0.52
#